data_AF-A0A6L4A4H4-F1
#
_entry.id   AF-A0A6L4A4H4-F1
#
_cell.length_a   1.000
_cell.length_b   1.000
_cell.length_c   1.000
_cell.angle_alpha   90.00
_cell.angle_beta   90.00
_cell.angle_gamma   90.00
#
_symmetry.space_group_name_H-M   'P 1'
#
loop_
_entity.id
_entity.type
_entity.pdbx_description
1 polymer ?
#
loop_
_entity_poly.entity_id
_entity_poly.type
_entity_poly.pdbx_seq_one_letter_code
_entity_poly.pdbx_strand_id
1 'polypeptide(L)'
;MMAQAAPAKNVCRMPLAKLSNEEKTMQTDNPIQKNYTDADAKLLESAYNDRRIQDQISFYASRIREFEYNSEFTFDWSLYLVAGATFLSTVNAALGPHPALSLFVAILPLFAGLLASFEGIYGWGHQVSLYRDSRQRLERNQRMRFVYPEEHAPAEYLKLYPELVAAVEETLALEMSQWGQPLLSQPQAPPYTLGQMMEELGKSGQLPEAALNQIEKILQNNLPPESQTPET
;
A
#
# COMPACT_ATOMS: atom_id res chain seq x y z
N MET A 1 -10.98 2.42 19.69
CA MET A 1 -10.05 3.55 19.95
C MET A 1 -10.18 4.52 18.79
N MET A 2 -10.84 5.66 19.01
CA MET A 2 -11.08 6.66 17.96
C MET A 2 -9.89 7.63 17.90
N ALA A 3 -9.21 7.68 16.75
CA ALA A 3 -8.15 8.62 16.48
C ALA A 3 -8.74 10.04 16.34
N GLN A 4 -8.36 10.92 17.25
CA GLN A 4 -8.76 12.32 17.26
C GLN A 4 -7.99 13.04 16.15
N ALA A 5 -8.71 13.51 15.12
CA ALA A 5 -8.13 14.23 14.00
C ALA A 5 -7.55 15.58 14.46
N ALA A 6 -6.26 15.81 14.16
CA ALA A 6 -5.59 17.08 14.45
C ALA A 6 -6.14 18.23 13.58
N PRO A 7 -6.26 19.46 14.12
CA PRO A 7 -6.76 20.59 13.36
C PRO A 7 -5.78 21.01 12.26
N ALA A 8 -6.31 21.20 11.05
CA ALA A 8 -5.58 21.69 9.89
C ALA A 8 -4.92 23.04 10.20
N LYS A 9 -3.58 23.09 10.11
CA LYS A 9 -2.84 24.36 10.12
C LYS A 9 -3.25 25.16 8.89
N ASN A 10 -3.78 26.37 9.13
CA ASN A 10 -4.02 27.37 8.09
C ASN A 10 -2.70 27.67 7.37
N VAL A 11 -2.54 27.08 6.19
CA VAL A 11 -1.47 27.44 5.26
C VAL A 11 -1.79 28.84 4.76
N CYS A 12 -0.97 29.80 5.17
CA CYS A 12 -1.02 31.18 4.73
C CYS A 12 -0.82 31.22 3.20
N ARG A 13 -1.92 31.29 2.43
CA ARG A 13 -1.87 31.51 0.98
C ARG A 13 -1.38 32.94 0.74
N MET A 14 -0.10 33.09 0.44
CA MET A 14 0.41 34.35 -0.11
C MET A 14 -0.21 34.59 -1.49
N PRO A 15 -0.68 35.81 -1.80
CA PRO A 15 -1.22 36.14 -3.12
C PRO A 15 -0.09 36.15 -4.17
N LEU A 16 -0.18 35.25 -5.15
CA LEU A 16 0.74 35.07 -6.29
C LEU A 16 0.84 36.29 -7.24
N ALA A 17 0.10 37.37 -7.00
CA ALA A 17 -0.03 38.48 -7.95
C ALA A 17 1.06 39.56 -7.82
N LYS A 18 2.03 39.42 -6.91
CA LYS A 18 3.11 40.41 -6.73
C LYS A 18 4.51 39.96 -7.16
N LEU A 19 4.67 38.75 -7.68
CA LEU A 19 5.99 38.23 -8.04
C LEU A 19 6.44 38.58 -9.47
N SER A 20 5.58 39.09 -10.35
CA SER A 20 5.94 39.30 -11.76
C SER A 20 6.74 40.59 -12.06
N ASN A 21 6.94 41.47 -11.07
CA ASN A 21 7.60 42.77 -11.30
C ASN A 21 8.89 42.99 -10.48
N GLU A 22 9.27 42.05 -9.61
CA GLU A 22 10.59 42.07 -8.92
C GLU A 22 11.62 41.13 -9.58
N GLU A 23 11.23 40.42 -10.64
CA GLU A 23 12.06 39.43 -11.33
C GLU A 23 13.17 40.04 -12.22
N LYS A 24 13.30 41.38 -12.29
CA LYS A 24 14.21 42.06 -13.23
C LYS A 24 15.48 42.67 -12.62
N THR A 25 15.69 42.55 -11.31
CA THR A 25 16.92 43.05 -10.66
C THR A 25 17.43 42.14 -9.53
N MET A 26 17.24 40.82 -9.62
CA MET A 26 18.17 39.91 -8.94
C MET A 26 19.35 39.66 -9.88
N GLN A 27 20.20 40.66 -9.91
CA GLN A 27 21.62 40.53 -10.19
C GLN A 27 22.10 39.27 -9.46
N THR A 28 22.56 38.29 -10.24
CA THR A 28 23.24 37.09 -9.77
C THR A 28 24.51 37.51 -9.05
N ASP A 29 24.37 37.97 -7.82
CA ASP A 29 25.43 37.88 -6.84
C ASP A 29 25.71 36.38 -6.75
N ASN A 30 26.79 35.95 -7.41
CA ASN A 30 27.37 34.61 -7.26
C ASN A 30 27.30 34.30 -5.76
N PRO A 31 26.43 33.38 -5.31
CA PRO A 31 26.32 33.10 -3.90
C PRO A 31 27.70 32.59 -3.51
N ILE A 32 28.41 33.46 -2.79
CA ILE A 32 29.66 33.28 -2.09
C ILE A 32 30.15 31.85 -2.30
N GLN A 33 31.22 31.67 -3.10
CA GLN A 33 32.08 30.49 -2.99
C GLN A 33 32.60 30.49 -1.55
N LYS A 34 31.74 30.03 -0.64
CA LYS A 34 32.03 29.89 0.76
C LYS A 34 33.01 28.73 0.73
N ASN A 35 34.25 28.99 1.10
CA ASN A 35 35.23 27.94 1.27
C ASN A 35 34.71 27.04 2.39
N TYR A 36 33.93 26.02 2.02
CA TYR A 36 33.43 25.02 2.94
C TYR A 36 34.64 24.30 3.52
N THR A 37 34.72 24.27 4.84
CA THR A 37 35.73 23.46 5.51
C THR A 37 35.33 21.99 5.43
N ASP A 38 36.31 21.10 5.59
CA ASP A 38 36.06 19.65 5.63
C ASP A 38 35.04 19.28 6.72
N ALA A 39 35.05 20.04 7.83
CA ALA A 39 34.09 19.89 8.91
C ALA A 39 32.66 20.25 8.46
N ASP A 40 32.49 21.28 7.63
CA ASP A 40 31.18 21.67 7.10
C ASP A 40 30.62 20.62 6.13
N ALA A 41 31.46 20.08 5.24
CA ALA A 41 31.07 19.04 4.30
C ALA A 41 30.62 17.76 5.01
N LYS A 42 31.39 17.30 6.02
CA LYS A 42 31.03 16.15 6.86
C LYS A 42 29.77 16.39 7.67
N LEU A 43 29.60 17.61 8.21
CA LEU A 43 28.39 17.97 8.95
C LEU A 43 27.15 17.92 8.04
N LEU A 44 27.22 18.52 6.84
CA LEU A 44 26.13 18.50 5.87
C LEU A 44 25.76 17.07 5.45
N GLU A 45 26.77 16.25 5.16
CA GLU A 45 26.60 14.83 4.86
C GLU A 45 25.87 14.10 5.97
N SER A 46 26.39 14.17 7.21
CA SER A 46 25.79 13.48 8.36
C SER A 46 24.37 13.96 8.61
N ALA A 47 24.12 15.27 8.50
CA ALA A 47 22.81 15.85 8.71
C ALA A 47 21.81 15.36 7.66
N TYR A 48 22.20 15.30 6.38
CA TYR A 48 21.32 14.81 5.32
C TYR A 48 21.09 13.31 5.42
N ASN A 49 22.14 12.52 5.66
CA ASN A 49 22.03 11.08 5.85
C ASN A 49 21.07 10.74 6.98
N ASP A 50 21.24 11.36 8.15
CA ASP A 50 20.45 11.06 9.32
C ASP A 50 19.01 11.55 9.15
N ARG A 51 18.82 12.81 8.73
CA ARG A 51 17.49 13.44 8.68
C ARG A 51 16.65 13.10 7.47
N ARG A 52 17.28 12.71 6.35
CA ARG A 52 16.56 12.45 5.10
C ARG A 52 16.55 10.97 4.77
N ILE A 53 17.72 10.33 4.77
CA ILE A 53 17.85 8.95 4.28
C ILE A 53 17.44 7.95 5.37
N GLN A 54 18.07 8.00 6.55
CA GLN A 54 17.78 7.05 7.63
C GLN A 54 16.36 7.20 8.16
N ASP A 55 15.91 8.45 8.38
CA ASP A 55 14.53 8.73 8.77
C ASP A 55 13.54 8.13 7.76
N GLN A 56 13.76 8.29 6.44
CA GLN A 56 12.89 7.69 5.42
C GLN A 56 12.97 6.16 5.36
N ILE A 57 14.14 5.58 5.48
CA ILE A 57 14.29 4.12 5.53
C ILE A 57 13.51 3.54 6.72
N SER A 58 13.61 4.19 7.89
CA SER A 58 12.88 3.76 9.09
C SER A 58 11.36 3.91 8.92
N PHE A 59 10.92 5.00 8.29
CA PHE A 59 9.53 5.24 7.96
C PHE A 59 8.99 4.15 7.02
N TYR A 60 9.68 3.84 5.91
CA TYR A 60 9.28 2.77 5.00
C TYR A 60 9.26 1.41 5.68
N ALA A 61 10.25 1.09 6.51
CA ALA A 61 10.27 -0.18 7.25
C ALA A 61 9.09 -0.30 8.23
N SER A 62 8.65 0.81 8.83
CA SER A 62 7.44 0.83 9.66
C SER A 62 6.17 0.63 8.83
N ARG A 63 6.05 1.35 7.70
CA ARG A 63 4.86 1.28 6.83
C ARG A 63 4.69 -0.08 6.15
N ILE A 64 5.79 -0.69 5.72
CA ILE A 64 5.78 -2.05 5.15
C ILE A 64 5.18 -3.03 6.16
N ARG A 65 5.67 -3.04 7.41
CA ARG A 65 5.14 -3.91 8.46
C ARG A 65 3.67 -3.65 8.77
N GLU A 66 3.27 -2.38 8.86
CA GLU A 66 1.88 -2.00 9.11
C GLU A 66 0.94 -2.52 8.01
N PHE A 67 1.35 -2.38 6.75
CA PHE A 67 0.53 -2.80 5.62
C PHE A 67 0.51 -4.31 5.42
N GLU A 68 1.64 -5.00 5.64
CA GLU A 68 1.68 -6.46 5.67
C GLU A 68 0.74 -7.00 6.77
N TYR A 69 0.83 -6.44 7.98
CA TYR A 69 -0.05 -6.81 9.10
C TYR A 69 -1.54 -6.56 8.78
N ASN A 70 -1.88 -5.41 8.22
CA ASN A 70 -3.27 -5.10 7.86
C ASN A 70 -3.79 -6.03 6.76
N SER A 71 -2.95 -6.38 5.78
CA SER A 71 -3.29 -7.32 4.72
C SER A 71 -3.52 -8.72 5.25
N GLU A 72 -2.62 -9.23 6.09
CA GLU A 72 -2.76 -10.53 6.75
C GLU A 72 -4.01 -10.56 7.62
N PHE A 73 -4.25 -9.51 8.41
CA PHE A 73 -5.44 -9.39 9.26
C PHE A 73 -6.73 -9.48 8.44
N THR A 74 -6.84 -8.73 7.34
CA THR A 74 -8.05 -8.76 6.51
C THR A 74 -8.24 -10.10 5.81
N PHE A 75 -7.15 -10.71 5.35
CA PHE A 75 -7.18 -12.06 4.78
C PHE A 75 -7.67 -13.09 5.81
N ASP A 76 -7.08 -13.12 7.01
CA ASP A 76 -7.46 -14.04 8.08
C ASP A 76 -8.92 -13.87 8.50
N TRP A 77 -9.39 -12.64 8.63
CA TRP A 77 -10.80 -12.37 8.93
C TRP A 77 -11.73 -12.82 7.82
N SER A 78 -11.36 -12.60 6.56
CA SER A 78 -12.16 -13.11 5.43
C SER A 78 -12.28 -14.63 5.48
N LEU A 79 -11.19 -15.33 5.79
CA LEU A 79 -11.15 -16.77 5.94
C LEU A 79 -12.02 -17.25 7.11
N TYR A 80 -11.95 -16.58 8.26
CA TYR A 80 -12.81 -16.91 9.41
C TYR A 80 -14.29 -16.69 9.13
N LEU A 81 -14.66 -15.65 8.39
CA LEU A 81 -16.06 -15.42 8.00
C LEU A 81 -16.56 -16.51 7.06
N VAL A 82 -15.74 -16.92 6.08
CA VAL A 82 -16.08 -18.02 5.16
C VAL A 82 -16.22 -19.33 5.93
N ALA A 83 -15.22 -19.70 6.74
CA ALA A 83 -15.26 -20.93 7.54
C ALA A 83 -16.44 -20.93 8.52
N GLY A 84 -16.71 -19.79 9.15
CA GLY A 84 -17.87 -19.61 10.03
C GLY A 84 -19.19 -19.79 9.30
N ALA A 85 -19.33 -19.24 8.09
CA ALA A 85 -20.51 -19.44 7.26
C ALA A 85 -20.72 -20.91 6.89
N THR A 86 -19.65 -21.62 6.51
CA THR A 86 -19.69 -23.07 6.23
C THR A 86 -20.09 -23.89 7.45
N PHE A 87 -19.54 -23.56 8.62
CA PHE A 87 -19.89 -24.21 9.87
C PHE A 87 -21.37 -23.99 10.24
N LEU A 88 -21.84 -22.74 10.21
CA LEU A 88 -23.24 -22.41 10.49
C LEU A 88 -24.19 -23.07 9.50
N SER A 89 -23.82 -23.15 8.23
CA SER A 89 -24.60 -23.86 7.21
C SER A 89 -24.74 -25.35 7.54
N THR A 90 -23.64 -25.99 7.96
CA THR A 90 -23.64 -27.40 8.36
C THR A 90 -24.52 -27.64 9.59
N VAL A 91 -24.43 -26.77 10.60
CA VAL A 91 -25.28 -26.85 11.81
C VAL A 91 -26.75 -26.64 11.47
N ASN A 92 -27.07 -25.66 10.62
CA ASN A 92 -28.43 -25.37 10.18
C ASN A 92 -29.04 -26.56 9.42
N ALA A 93 -28.24 -27.25 8.59
CA ALA A 93 -28.68 -28.45 7.89
C ALA A 93 -28.94 -29.62 8.87
N ALA A 94 -28.14 -29.76 9.93
CA ALA A 94 -28.26 -30.85 10.90
C ALA A 94 -29.42 -30.68 11.88
N LEU A 95 -29.68 -29.46 12.36
CA LEU A 95 -30.74 -29.17 13.33
C LEU A 95 -32.11 -28.89 12.68
N GLY A 96 -32.15 -28.80 11.35
CA GLY A 96 -33.29 -28.31 10.59
C GLY A 96 -33.24 -26.78 10.40
N PRO A 97 -33.82 -26.27 9.31
CA PRO A 97 -33.65 -24.88 8.88
C PRO A 97 -34.21 -23.91 9.93
N HIS A 98 -33.31 -23.25 10.66
CA HIS A 98 -33.64 -22.21 11.61
C HIS A 98 -33.46 -20.83 10.96
N PRO A 99 -34.49 -19.97 10.93
CA PRO A 99 -34.48 -18.73 10.14
C PRO A 99 -33.33 -17.79 10.52
N ALA A 100 -32.97 -17.72 11.81
CA ALA A 100 -31.84 -16.93 12.27
C ALA A 100 -30.48 -17.44 11.73
N LEU A 101 -30.27 -18.76 11.71
CA LEU A 101 -29.03 -19.35 11.19
C LEU A 101 -28.94 -19.17 9.68
N SER A 102 -30.05 -19.36 8.96
CA SER A 102 -30.13 -19.10 7.52
C SER A 102 -29.78 -17.64 7.17
N LEU A 103 -30.22 -16.68 8.00
CA LEU A 103 -29.86 -15.27 7.81
C LEU A 103 -28.35 -15.03 7.94
N PHE A 104 -27.70 -15.61 8.96
CA PHE A 104 -26.24 -15.48 9.11
C PHE A 104 -25.47 -16.16 7.97
N VAL A 105 -25.90 -17.33 7.52
CA VAL A 105 -25.32 -18.03 6.37
C VAL A 105 -25.42 -17.19 5.10
N ALA A 106 -26.52 -16.44 4.93
CA ALA A 106 -26.69 -15.56 3.78
C ALA A 106 -25.84 -14.27 3.84
N ILE A 107 -25.64 -13.71 5.04
CA ILE A 107 -24.99 -12.40 5.20
C ILE A 107 -23.47 -12.50 5.37
N LEU A 108 -22.95 -13.54 6.03
CA LEU A 108 -21.51 -13.68 6.27
C LEU A 108 -20.65 -13.65 4.99
N PRO A 109 -21.04 -14.28 3.87
CA PRO A 109 -20.30 -14.16 2.61
C PRO A 109 -20.24 -12.73 2.07
N LEU A 110 -21.28 -11.90 2.31
CA LEU A 110 -21.27 -10.50 1.90
C LEU A 110 -20.23 -9.70 2.69
N PHE A 111 -20.10 -9.96 3.99
CA PHE A 111 -19.04 -9.33 4.80
C PHE A 111 -17.64 -9.79 4.39
N ALA A 112 -17.47 -11.07 4.06
CA ALA A 112 -16.20 -11.57 3.54
C ALA A 112 -15.83 -10.88 2.21
N GLY A 113 -16.80 -10.76 1.28
CA GLY A 113 -16.61 -10.03 0.03
C GLY A 113 -16.30 -8.54 0.24
N LEU A 114 -16.93 -7.89 1.22
CA LEU A 114 -16.64 -6.51 1.58
C LEU A 114 -15.20 -6.35 2.10
N LEU A 115 -14.74 -7.24 2.98
CA LEU A 115 -13.36 -7.23 3.47
C LEU A 115 -12.34 -7.42 2.35
N ALA A 116 -12.57 -8.36 1.45
CA ALA A 116 -11.73 -8.55 0.27
C ALA A 116 -11.73 -7.32 -0.64
N SER A 117 -12.87 -6.62 -0.79
CA SER A 117 -12.94 -5.39 -1.58
C SER A 117 -12.12 -4.25 -0.96
N PHE A 118 -12.01 -4.19 0.37
CA PHE A 118 -11.16 -3.20 1.05
C PHE A 118 -9.68 -3.40 0.74
N GLU A 119 -9.20 -4.64 0.67
CA GLU A 119 -7.83 -4.93 0.23
C GLU A 119 -7.57 -4.39 -1.17
N GLY A 120 -8.53 -4.56 -2.09
CA GLY A 120 -8.45 -4.04 -3.45
C GLY A 120 -8.40 -2.50 -3.49
N ILE A 121 -9.29 -1.83 -2.76
CA ILE A 121 -9.38 -0.35 -2.75
C ILE A 121 -8.13 0.28 -2.14
N TYR A 122 -7.63 -0.26 -1.02
CA TYR A 122 -6.44 0.28 -0.38
C TYR A 122 -5.15 -0.14 -1.09
N GLY A 123 -5.15 -1.31 -1.75
CA GLY A 123 -4.00 -1.80 -2.50
C GLY A 123 -2.77 -2.00 -1.62
N TRP A 124 -2.92 -2.57 -0.42
CA TRP A 124 -1.80 -2.73 0.53
C TRP A 124 -0.59 -3.42 -0.08
N GLY A 125 -0.80 -4.48 -0.88
CA GLY A 125 0.28 -5.16 -1.59
C GLY A 125 1.07 -4.24 -2.52
N HIS A 126 0.39 -3.34 -3.25
CA HIS A 126 1.07 -2.35 -4.08
C HIS A 126 1.87 -1.37 -3.22
N GLN A 127 1.28 -0.84 -2.15
CA GLN A 127 1.96 0.11 -1.27
C GLN A 127 3.20 -0.52 -0.60
N VAL A 128 3.12 -1.78 -0.19
CA VAL A 128 4.25 -2.56 0.31
C VAL A 128 5.35 -2.67 -0.74
N SER A 129 4.99 -3.02 -1.99
CA SER A 129 5.97 -3.15 -3.08
C SER A 129 6.66 -1.82 -3.40
N LEU A 130 5.91 -0.72 -3.41
CA LEU A 130 6.41 0.63 -3.67
C LEU A 130 7.41 1.06 -2.59
N TYR A 131 7.04 0.93 -1.31
CA TYR A 131 7.95 1.28 -0.21
C TYR A 131 9.17 0.37 -0.14
N ARG A 132 9.02 -0.91 -0.48
CA ARG A 132 10.14 -1.86 -0.49
C ARG A 132 11.14 -1.48 -1.59
N ASP A 133 10.69 -1.15 -2.79
CA ASP A 133 11.56 -0.68 -3.88
C ASP A 133 12.25 0.64 -3.52
N SER A 134 11.50 1.64 -3.05
CA SER A 134 12.05 2.94 -2.63
C SER A 134 13.10 2.79 -1.52
N ARG A 135 12.82 1.96 -0.51
CA ARG A 135 13.78 1.65 0.55
C ARG A 135 15.05 1.00 0.00
N GLN A 136 14.93 0.01 -0.87
CA GLN A 136 16.09 -0.65 -1.48
C GLN A 136 16.94 0.32 -2.31
N ARG A 137 16.31 1.23 -3.06
CA ARG A 137 17.00 2.28 -3.81
C ARG A 137 17.73 3.27 -2.91
N LEU A 138 17.09 3.69 -1.81
CA LEU A 138 17.75 4.54 -0.80
C LEU A 138 18.94 3.83 -0.14
N GLU A 139 18.77 2.58 0.30
CA GLU A 139 19.87 1.79 0.87
C GLU A 139 21.01 1.60 -0.15
N ARG A 140 20.69 1.41 -1.43
CA ARG A 140 21.69 1.29 -2.51
C ARG A 140 22.42 2.62 -2.73
N ASN A 141 21.70 3.73 -2.81
CA ASN A 141 22.29 5.07 -2.95
C ASN A 141 23.18 5.40 -1.76
N GLN A 142 22.75 5.03 -0.55
CA GLN A 142 23.54 5.17 0.66
C GLN A 142 24.83 4.37 0.58
N ARG A 143 24.77 3.08 0.24
CA ARG A 143 25.96 2.21 0.15
C ARG A 143 26.93 2.61 -0.95
N MET A 144 26.44 3.03 -2.12
CA MET A 144 27.31 3.38 -3.24
C MET A 144 28.03 4.72 -3.05
N ARG A 145 27.47 5.64 -2.25
CA ARG A 145 27.96 7.02 -2.16
C ARG A 145 28.50 7.44 -0.78
N PHE A 146 28.22 6.69 0.29
CA PHE A 146 28.72 6.98 1.65
C PHE A 146 29.75 5.98 2.21
N VAL A 147 30.14 4.94 1.47
CA VAL A 147 31.05 3.90 2.01
C VAL A 147 32.53 4.32 1.95
N TYR A 148 32.89 5.39 1.23
CA TYR A 148 34.29 5.82 1.10
C TYR A 148 34.57 7.32 1.36
N PRO A 149 34.02 7.96 2.41
CA PRO A 149 34.32 9.36 2.70
C PRO A 149 35.77 9.59 3.15
N GLU A 150 36.49 8.55 3.60
CA GLU A 150 37.90 8.66 3.97
C GLU A 150 38.88 8.57 2.79
N GLU A 151 38.44 8.06 1.64
CA GLU A 151 39.30 7.89 0.46
C GLU A 151 39.30 9.11 -0.48
N HIS A 152 38.26 9.95 -0.40
CA HIS A 152 38.09 11.10 -1.28
C HIS A 152 38.59 12.39 -0.65
N ALA A 153 39.31 13.19 -1.44
CA ALA A 153 39.66 14.54 -1.04
C ALA A 153 38.37 15.37 -0.84
N PRO A 154 38.32 16.29 0.15
CA PRO A 154 37.14 17.11 0.45
C PRO A 154 36.57 17.86 -0.77
N ALA A 155 37.45 18.29 -1.67
CA ALA A 155 37.08 18.97 -2.91
C ALA A 155 36.36 18.05 -3.94
N GLU A 156 36.66 16.76 -3.93
CA GLU A 156 35.93 15.76 -4.74
C GLU A 156 34.58 15.45 -4.11
N TYR A 157 34.54 15.38 -2.78
CA TYR A 157 33.32 15.13 -2.03
C TYR A 157 32.26 16.22 -2.26
N LEU A 158 32.65 17.50 -2.27
CA LEU A 158 31.75 18.61 -2.59
C LEU A 158 31.15 18.54 -4.00
N LYS A 159 31.77 17.79 -4.93
CA LYS A 159 31.20 17.53 -6.27
C LYS A 159 30.24 16.34 -6.26
N LEU A 160 30.52 15.32 -5.44
CA LEU A 160 29.71 14.10 -5.34
C LEU A 160 28.43 14.31 -4.51
N TYR A 161 28.46 15.20 -3.51
CA TYR A 161 27.32 15.45 -2.63
C TYR A 161 26.05 15.92 -3.37
N PRO A 162 26.09 16.90 -4.29
CA PRO A 162 24.92 17.27 -5.08
C PRO A 162 24.33 16.10 -5.90
N GLU A 163 25.19 15.24 -6.45
CA GLU A 163 24.72 14.07 -7.21
C GLU A 163 24.04 13.02 -6.31
N LEU A 164 24.54 12.84 -5.09
CA LEU A 164 23.91 12.00 -4.09
C LEU A 164 22.51 12.54 -3.75
N VAL A 165 22.42 13.84 -3.41
CA VAL A 165 21.14 14.47 -3.09
C VAL A 165 20.18 14.34 -4.26
N ALA A 166 20.65 14.60 -5.49
CA ALA A 166 19.84 14.44 -6.69
C ALA A 166 19.31 13.00 -6.85
N ALA A 167 20.15 11.97 -6.67
CA ALA A 167 19.74 10.57 -6.80
C ALA A 167 18.74 10.14 -5.71
N VAL A 168 18.90 10.66 -4.47
CA VAL A 168 17.95 10.41 -3.37
C VAL A 168 16.62 11.09 -3.67
N GLU A 169 16.62 12.37 -4.02
CA GLU A 169 15.38 13.10 -4.31
C GLU A 169 14.69 12.58 -5.59
N GLU A 170 15.43 12.10 -6.58
CA GLU A 170 14.87 11.40 -7.74
C GLU A 170 14.14 10.12 -7.33
N THR A 171 14.73 9.34 -6.42
CA THR A 171 14.08 8.13 -5.88
C THR A 171 12.77 8.47 -5.18
N LEU A 172 12.76 9.54 -4.37
CA LEU A 172 11.57 10.01 -3.65
C LEU A 172 10.52 10.61 -4.59
N ALA A 173 10.94 11.33 -5.64
CA ALA A 173 10.06 11.87 -6.65
C ALA A 173 9.42 10.75 -7.48
N LEU A 174 10.20 9.74 -7.86
CA LEU A 174 9.70 8.55 -8.56
C LEU A 174 8.70 7.79 -7.70
N GLU A 175 8.97 7.61 -6.41
CA GLU A 175 8.01 7.05 -5.48
C GLU A 175 6.71 7.85 -5.54
N MET A 176 6.76 9.16 -5.24
CA MET A 176 5.59 10.05 -5.22
C MET A 176 4.78 10.02 -6.53
N SER A 177 5.44 9.88 -7.67
CA SER A 177 4.77 9.79 -8.99
C SER A 177 3.95 8.51 -9.19
N GLN A 178 4.26 7.46 -8.44
CA GLN A 178 3.53 6.19 -8.49
C GLN A 178 2.32 6.17 -7.55
N TRP A 179 2.23 7.11 -6.61
CA TRP A 179 1.04 7.25 -5.77
C TRP A 179 -0.15 7.61 -6.65
N GLY A 180 -1.18 6.75 -6.65
CA GLY A 180 -2.42 6.96 -7.40
C GLY A 180 -2.48 6.29 -8.79
N GLN A 181 -1.36 5.80 -9.34
CA GLN A 181 -1.37 4.98 -10.56
C GLN A 181 -2.20 3.68 -10.45
N PRO A 182 -2.22 2.97 -9.30
CA PRO A 182 -2.99 1.73 -9.17
C PRO A 182 -4.49 1.95 -9.29
N LEU A 183 -5.01 3.07 -8.80
CA LEU A 183 -6.44 3.41 -8.86
C LEU A 183 -6.93 3.60 -10.30
N LEU A 184 -6.02 3.96 -11.21
CA LEU A 184 -6.31 4.15 -12.64
C LEU A 184 -6.12 2.86 -13.44
N SER A 185 -5.33 1.92 -12.93
CA SER A 185 -4.87 0.73 -13.65
C SER A 185 -5.52 -0.56 -13.18
N GLN A 186 -6.22 -0.55 -12.03
CA GLN A 186 -7.03 -1.70 -11.64
C GLN A 186 -8.12 -1.90 -12.70
N PRO A 187 -8.13 -3.06 -13.40
CA PRO A 187 -9.35 -3.48 -14.07
C PRO A 187 -10.41 -3.46 -12.98
N GLN A 188 -11.55 -2.79 -13.20
CA GLN A 188 -12.69 -2.96 -12.30
C GLN A 188 -12.84 -4.46 -12.09
N ALA A 189 -12.54 -4.92 -10.87
CA ALA A 189 -12.67 -6.33 -10.56
C ALA A 189 -14.09 -6.69 -11.01
N PRO A 190 -14.27 -7.64 -11.95
CA PRO A 190 -15.62 -8.11 -12.23
C PRO A 190 -16.19 -8.47 -10.87
N PRO A 191 -17.44 -8.10 -10.56
CA PRO A 191 -18.02 -8.39 -9.26
C PRO A 191 -17.83 -9.88 -9.03
N TYR A 192 -16.89 -10.25 -8.16
CA TYR A 192 -16.56 -11.64 -7.94
C TYR A 192 -17.84 -12.25 -7.38
N THR A 193 -18.53 -13.00 -8.21
CA THR A 193 -19.59 -13.86 -7.73
C THR A 193 -18.94 -14.83 -6.76
N LEU A 194 -19.64 -15.22 -5.69
CA LEU A 194 -19.12 -16.15 -4.69
C LEU A 194 -18.42 -17.35 -5.37
N GLY A 195 -19.00 -17.87 -6.45
CA GLY A 195 -18.40 -18.94 -7.27
C GLY A 195 -17.00 -18.64 -7.82
N GLN A 196 -16.72 -17.43 -8.30
CA GLN A 196 -15.41 -17.05 -8.84
C GLN A 196 -14.34 -16.88 -7.75
N MET A 197 -14.73 -16.34 -6.59
CA MET A 197 -13.86 -16.31 -5.41
C MET A 197 -13.51 -17.72 -4.94
N MET A 198 -14.48 -18.63 -5.00
CA MET A 198 -14.27 -20.03 -4.63
C MET A 198 -13.42 -20.80 -5.64
N GLU A 199 -13.56 -20.49 -6.93
CA GLU A 199 -12.73 -21.07 -7.99
C GLU A 199 -11.26 -20.60 -7.87
N GLU A 200 -11.03 -19.32 -7.58
CA GLU A 200 -9.71 -18.75 -7.29
C GLU A 200 -9.09 -19.35 -6.00
N LEU A 201 -9.87 -19.44 -4.91
CA LEU A 201 -9.43 -20.09 -3.68
C LEU A 201 -9.14 -21.59 -3.88
N GLY A 202 -9.91 -22.27 -4.74
CA GLY A 202 -9.65 -23.64 -5.18
C GLY A 202 -8.36 -23.77 -5.98
N LYS A 203 -8.11 -22.84 -6.93
CA LYS A 203 -6.86 -22.78 -7.73
C LYS A 203 -5.63 -22.45 -6.89
N SER A 204 -5.79 -21.69 -5.79
CA SER A 204 -4.71 -21.40 -4.84
C SER A 204 -4.30 -22.62 -3.99
N GLY A 205 -5.02 -23.74 -4.09
CA GLY A 205 -4.70 -24.98 -3.37
C GLY A 205 -5.02 -24.97 -1.88
N GLN A 206 -5.72 -23.94 -1.38
CA GLN A 206 -5.94 -23.72 0.05
C GLN A 206 -7.27 -24.28 0.59
N LEU A 207 -8.19 -24.74 -0.27
CA LEU A 207 -9.46 -25.34 0.16
C LEU A 207 -9.55 -26.83 -0.20
N PRO A 208 -9.97 -27.71 0.74
CA PRO A 208 -10.30 -29.09 0.43
C PRO A 208 -11.48 -29.16 -0.55
N GLU A 209 -11.38 -29.99 -1.60
CA GLU A 209 -12.43 -30.24 -2.61
C GLU A 209 -13.82 -30.52 -2.00
N ALA A 210 -13.85 -31.12 -0.81
CA ALA A 210 -15.08 -31.39 -0.07
C ALA A 210 -15.86 -30.11 0.29
N ALA A 211 -15.17 -29.01 0.64
CA ALA A 211 -15.80 -27.75 1.01
C ALA A 211 -16.38 -27.03 -0.22
N LEU A 212 -15.71 -27.13 -1.38
CA LEU A 212 -16.19 -26.57 -2.65
C LEU A 212 -17.48 -27.27 -3.09
N ASN A 213 -17.49 -28.61 -3.09
CA ASN A 213 -18.66 -29.40 -3.46
C ASN A 213 -19.86 -29.14 -2.54
N GLN A 214 -19.63 -28.88 -1.25
CA GLN A 214 -20.71 -28.64 -0.29
C GLN A 214 -21.40 -27.30 -0.52
N ILE A 215 -20.64 -26.28 -0.92
CA ILE A 215 -21.14 -24.92 -1.15
C ILE A 215 -21.81 -24.81 -2.52
N GLU A 216 -21.29 -25.49 -3.55
CA GLU A 216 -21.99 -25.64 -4.84
C GLU A 216 -23.38 -26.26 -4.64
N LYS A 217 -23.48 -27.28 -3.78
CA LYS A 217 -24.75 -27.92 -3.44
C LYS A 217 -25.73 -26.99 -2.72
N ILE A 218 -25.23 -26.09 -1.88
CA ILE A 218 -26.05 -25.07 -1.19
C ILE A 218 -26.57 -24.02 -2.19
N LEU A 219 -25.76 -23.66 -3.18
CA LEU A 219 -26.16 -22.73 -4.23
C LEU A 219 -27.22 -23.34 -5.17
N GLN A 220 -27.02 -24.58 -5.61
CA GLN A 220 -27.99 -25.31 -6.46
C GLN A 220 -29.34 -25.52 -5.76
N ASN A 221 -29.35 -25.76 -4.45
CA ASN A 221 -30.59 -25.96 -3.68
C ASN A 221 -31.36 -24.67 -3.35
N ASN A 222 -30.78 -23.48 -3.55
CA ASN A 222 -31.41 -22.19 -3.23
C ASN A 222 -31.69 -21.31 -4.46
N LEU A 223 -31.45 -21.81 -5.68
CA LEU A 223 -31.88 -21.13 -6.91
C LEU A 223 -33.39 -21.36 -7.13
N PRO A 224 -34.19 -20.30 -7.41
CA PRO A 224 -35.63 -20.43 -7.63
C PRO A 224 -35.92 -21.32 -8.87
N PRO A 225 -37.01 -22.13 -8.85
CA PRO A 225 -37.28 -23.16 -9.85
C PRO A 225 -37.62 -22.66 -11.27
N GLU A 226 -37.52 -21.36 -11.57
CA GLU A 226 -37.86 -20.80 -12.89
C GLU A 226 -36.79 -20.98 -13.98
N SER A 227 -35.63 -21.59 -13.70
CA SER A 227 -34.56 -21.79 -14.69
C SER A 227 -34.42 -23.21 -15.25
N GLN A 228 -35.28 -24.15 -14.83
CA GLN A 228 -35.31 -25.51 -15.40
C GLN A 228 -36.46 -25.65 -16.39
N THR A 229 -36.31 -25.10 -17.59
CA THR A 229 -37.14 -25.52 -18.73
C THR A 229 -36.70 -26.90 -19.18
N PRO A 230 -37.57 -27.93 -19.17
CA PRO A 230 -37.25 -29.20 -19.79
C PRO A 230 -37.24 -29.01 -21.32
N GLU A 231 -36.10 -29.30 -21.94
CA GLU A 231 -36.04 -29.52 -23.39
C GLU A 231 -36.87 -30.77 -23.73
N THR A 232 -37.92 -30.58 -24.51
CA THR A 232 -38.64 -31.64 -25.25
C THR A 232 -38.21 -31.62 -26.71
#